data_AF-A0A136KRF4-F1
#
_entry.id   AF-A0A136KRF4-F1
#
_cell.length_a   1.000
_cell.length_b   1.000
_cell.length_c   1.000
_cell.angle_alpha   90.00
_cell.angle_beta   90.00
_cell.angle_gamma   90.00
#
_symmetry.space_group_name_H-M   'P 1'
#
loop_
_entity.id
_entity.type
_entity.pdbx_description
1 polymer ?
#
loop_
_entity_poly.entity_id
_entity_poly.type
_entity_poly.pdbx_seq_one_letter_code
_entity_poly.pdbx_strand_id
1 'polypeptide(L)'
;MLKIPKEDAVIYLYVPWEVGYELTKNKDARAYLKGKSHDIAEADLHHRKETEKMYLQLAKEKNWIQIDCVEDNRLSSIDEIHQKIISHLTFI
;
A
#
# COMPACT_ATOMS: atom_id res chain seq x y z
N MET A 1 -25.36 -16.20 1.39
CA MET A 1 -24.42 -15.24 2.00
C MET A 1 -23.15 -16.01 2.36
N LEU A 2 -22.00 -15.64 1.78
CA LEU A 2 -20.72 -16.30 2.06
C LEU A 2 -20.33 -16.06 3.53
N LYS A 3 -19.92 -17.11 4.25
CA LYS A 3 -19.52 -17.07 5.68
C LYS A 3 -18.09 -16.52 5.86
N ILE A 4 -17.76 -15.43 5.17
CA ILE A 4 -16.45 -14.80 5.29
C ILE A 4 -16.46 -13.98 6.59
N PRO A 5 -15.51 -14.19 7.52
CA PRO A 5 -15.44 -13.43 8.75
C PRO A 5 -15.22 -11.95 8.42
N LYS A 6 -15.91 -11.09 9.16
CA LYS A 6 -15.66 -9.65 9.09
C LYS A 6 -14.36 -9.34 9.82
N GLU A 7 -13.54 -8.51 9.21
CA GLU A 7 -12.28 -8.04 9.76
C GLU A 7 -12.49 -7.02 10.89
N ASP A 8 -11.72 -7.18 11.97
CA ASP A 8 -11.69 -6.22 13.07
C ASP A 8 -10.91 -4.95 12.69
N ALA A 9 -9.91 -5.09 11.83
CA ALA A 9 -9.09 -4.00 11.32
C ALA A 9 -8.56 -4.28 9.90
N VAL A 10 -8.47 -3.23 9.09
CA VAL A 10 -7.77 -3.22 7.79
C VAL A 10 -6.61 -2.24 7.86
N ILE A 11 -5.38 -2.73 7.68
CA ILE A 11 -4.20 -1.87 7.66
C ILE A 11 -3.90 -1.49 6.22
N TYR A 12 -3.99 -0.20 5.92
CA TYR A 12 -3.64 0.35 4.61
C TYR A 12 -2.30 1.07 4.69
N LEU A 13 -1.25 0.44 4.15
CA LEU A 13 0.08 1.02 4.02
C LEU A 13 0.10 1.96 2.81
N TYR A 14 -0.10 3.24 3.07
CA TYR A 14 -0.26 4.23 2.01
C TYR A 14 1.09 4.77 1.54
N VAL A 15 1.32 4.64 0.24
CA VAL A 15 2.43 5.26 -0.51
C VAL A 15 1.81 5.95 -1.72
N PRO A 16 2.06 7.25 -1.97
CA PRO A 16 1.57 7.93 -3.17
C PRO A 16 1.95 7.20 -4.46
N TRP A 17 1.06 7.18 -5.46
CA TRP A 17 1.27 6.41 -6.67
C TRP A 17 2.57 6.81 -7.40
N GLU A 18 2.99 8.08 -7.37
CA GLU A 18 4.26 8.54 -7.94
C GLU A 18 5.46 7.87 -7.27
N VAL A 19 5.48 7.85 -5.92
CA VAL A 19 6.57 7.23 -5.16
C VAL A 19 6.59 5.72 -5.42
N GLY A 20 5.42 5.08 -5.42
CA GLY A 20 5.30 3.67 -5.75
C GLY A 20 5.79 3.33 -7.18
N TYR A 21 5.69 4.28 -8.12
CA TYR A 21 6.15 4.09 -9.50
C TYR A 21 7.68 4.00 -9.56
N GLU A 22 8.35 4.94 -8.90
CA GLU A 22 9.81 4.97 -8.84
C GLU A 22 10.36 3.76 -8.10
N LEU A 23 9.67 3.31 -7.04
CA LEU A 23 10.04 2.11 -6.30
C LEU A 23 9.93 0.83 -7.15
N THR A 24 8.96 0.71 -8.06
CA THR A 24 8.86 -0.47 -8.93
C THR A 24 9.83 -0.41 -10.09
N LYS A 25 10.14 0.78 -10.60
CA LYS A 25 11.17 1.00 -11.63
C LYS A 25 12.57 0.63 -11.16
N ASN A 26 12.89 0.88 -9.89
CA ASN A 26 14.20 0.62 -9.29
C ASN A 26 14.38 -0.81 -8.74
N LYS A 27 13.40 -1.71 -8.95
CA LYS A 27 13.53 -3.13 -8.56
C LYS A 27 14.29 -3.91 -9.63
N ASP A 28 15.28 -4.69 -9.21
CA ASP A 28 15.97 -5.66 -10.06
C ASP A 28 14.98 -6.60 -10.76
N ALA A 29 15.41 -7.13 -11.91
CA ALA A 29 14.62 -8.02 -12.75
C ALA A 29 14.08 -9.21 -11.93
N ARG A 30 12.78 -9.15 -11.60
CA ARG A 30 12.09 -10.23 -10.90
C ARG A 30 12.04 -11.44 -11.83
N ALA A 31 12.56 -12.58 -11.39
CA ALA A 31 12.65 -13.81 -12.21
C ALA A 31 11.30 -14.25 -12.81
N TYR A 32 10.18 -13.94 -12.15
CA TYR A 32 8.82 -14.26 -12.62
C TYR A 32 8.29 -13.34 -13.73
N LEU A 33 8.90 -12.17 -13.96
CA LEU A 33 8.47 -11.23 -15.00
C LEU A 33 9.09 -11.53 -16.39
N LYS A 34 9.85 -12.62 -16.52
CA LYS A 34 10.49 -13.05 -17.79
C LYS A 34 11.23 -11.90 -18.52
N GLY A 35 11.91 -11.03 -17.77
CA GLY A 35 12.65 -9.89 -18.32
C GLY A 35 11.84 -8.60 -18.51
N LYS A 36 10.57 -8.53 -18.09
CA LYS A 36 9.82 -7.26 -18.00
C LYS A 36 10.10 -6.56 -16.68
N SER A 37 10.23 -5.23 -16.70
CA SER A 37 10.41 -4.41 -15.49
C SER A 37 9.11 -4.20 -14.70
N HIS A 38 7.96 -4.25 -15.39
CA HIS A 38 6.64 -3.98 -14.83
C HIS A 38 5.63 -5.08 -15.17
N ASP A 39 4.72 -5.37 -14.25
CA ASP A 39 3.49 -6.11 -14.57
C ASP A 39 2.45 -5.20 -15.28
N ILE A 40 1.35 -5.79 -15.75
CA ILE A 40 0.32 -5.08 -16.53
C ILE A 40 -0.33 -3.95 -15.72
N ALA A 41 -0.54 -4.15 -14.42
CA ALA A 41 -1.15 -3.14 -13.54
C ALA A 41 -0.15 -2.03 -13.19
N GLU A 42 1.13 -2.38 -13.02
CA GLU A 42 2.22 -1.45 -12.75
C GLU A 42 2.55 -0.55 -13.96
N ALA A 43 2.33 -1.05 -15.19
CA ALA A 43 2.55 -0.28 -16.42
C ALA A 43 1.42 0.73 -16.73
N ASP A 44 0.22 0.53 -16.18
CA ASP A 44 -0.94 1.39 -16.42
C ASP A 44 -1.03 2.51 -15.38
N LEU A 45 -0.58 3.72 -15.76
CA LEU A 45 -0.62 4.89 -14.89
C LEU A 45 -2.04 5.31 -14.49
N HIS A 46 -3.04 5.08 -15.35
CA HIS A 46 -4.42 5.40 -15.03
C HIS A 46 -4.94 4.45 -13.95
N HIS A 47 -4.69 3.15 -14.12
CA HIS A 47 -5.04 2.15 -13.11
C HIS A 47 -4.45 2.51 -11.74
N ARG A 48 -3.16 2.84 -11.67
CA ARG A 48 -2.49 3.19 -10.41
C ARG A 48 -3.12 4.39 -9.70
N LYS A 49 -3.46 5.44 -10.44
CA LYS A 49 -4.15 6.63 -9.91
C LYS A 49 -5.55 6.30 -9.40
N GLU A 50 -6.32 5.50 -10.15
CA GLU A 50 -7.67 5.12 -9.73
C GLU A 50 -7.65 4.16 -8.53
N THR A 51 -6.68 3.25 -8.47
CA THR A 51 -6.45 2.37 -7.31
C THR A 51 -6.15 3.19 -6.05
N GLU A 52 -5.24 4.16 -6.15
CA GLU A 52 -4.94 5.07 -5.04
C GLU A 52 -6.19 5.81 -4.55
N LYS A 53 -6.92 6.46 -5.47
CA LYS A 53 -8.16 7.18 -5.13
C LYS A 53 -9.17 6.25 -4.44
N MET A 54 -9.36 5.05 -4.96
CA MET A 54 -10.31 4.07 -4.41
C MET A 54 -9.92 3.70 -2.97
N TYR A 55 -8.66 3.32 -2.73
CA TYR A 55 -8.23 2.94 -1.39
C TYR A 55 -8.20 4.11 -0.41
N LEU A 56 -7.91 5.34 -0.86
CA LEU A 56 -8.07 6.54 -0.03
C LEU A 56 -9.53 6.83 0.34
N GLN A 57 -10.52 6.43 -0.48
CA GLN A 57 -11.92 6.49 -0.06
C GLN A 57 -12.26 5.38 0.94
N LEU A 58 -11.81 4.14 0.70
CA LEU A 58 -12.03 3.01 1.61
C LEU A 58 -11.39 3.23 2.99
N ALA A 59 -10.22 3.86 3.02
CA ALA A 59 -9.50 4.18 4.25
C ALA A 59 -10.25 5.12 5.20
N LYS A 60 -11.36 5.73 4.75
CA LYS A 60 -12.26 6.53 5.58
C LYS A 60 -13.25 5.68 6.38
N GLU A 61 -13.36 4.39 6.09
CA GLU A 61 -14.20 3.47 6.85
C GLU A 61 -13.65 3.25 8.27
N LYS A 62 -14.54 2.98 9.23
CA LYS A 62 -14.21 3.02 10.66
C LYS A 62 -13.13 2.02 11.08
N ASN A 63 -13.08 0.85 10.47
CA ASN A 63 -12.12 -0.22 10.79
C ASN A 63 -10.85 -0.15 9.95
N TRP A 64 -10.70 0.87 9.09
CA TRP A 64 -9.48 1.07 8.33
C TRP A 64 -8.49 1.94 9.10
N ILE A 65 -7.24 1.51 9.09
CA ILE A 65 -6.10 2.18 9.70
C ILE A 65 -5.14 2.51 8.56
N GLN A 66 -5.15 3.77 8.12
CA GLN A 66 -4.18 4.26 7.15
C GLN A 66 -2.86 4.59 7.85
N ILE A 67 -1.77 4.03 7.33
CA ILE A 67 -0.40 4.31 7.75
C ILE A 67 0.30 5.01 6.60
N ASP A 68 0.57 6.30 6.77
CA ASP A 68 1.35 7.07 5.80
C ASP A 68 2.81 6.60 5.86
N CYS A 69 3.24 5.96 4.78
CA CYS A 69 4.59 5.39 4.66
C CYS A 69 5.58 6.38 4.04
N VAL A 70 5.11 7.56 3.61
CA VAL A 70 5.95 8.65 3.09
C VAL A 70 5.68 9.89 3.95
N GLU A 71 6.71 10.35 4.65
CA GLU A 71 6.65 11.52 5.53
C GLU A 71 7.84 12.42 5.22
N ASP A 72 7.62 13.73 5.14
CA ASP A 72 8.66 14.72 4.81
C ASP A 72 9.46 14.37 3.54
N ASN A 73 8.76 13.89 2.50
CA ASN A 73 9.35 13.40 1.23
C ASN A 73 10.34 12.23 1.40
N ARG A 74 10.30 11.52 2.53
CA ARG A 74 11.13 10.34 2.80
C ARG A 74 10.24 9.11 2.95
N LEU A 75 10.64 8.01 2.31
CA LEU A 75 10.03 6.70 2.55
C LEU A 75 10.43 6.22 3.96
N SER A 76 9.44 5.91 4.79
CA SER A 76 9.63 5.32 6.10
C SER A 76 10.32 3.96 5.98
N SER A 77 11.20 3.66 6.94
CA SER A 77 11.81 2.35 7.07
C SER A 77 10.77 1.30 7.53
N ILE A 78 11.12 0.03 7.34
CA ILE A 78 10.27 -1.10 7.77
C ILE A 78 10.03 -1.04 9.28
N ASP A 79 11.05 -0.71 10.08
CA ASP A 79 10.92 -0.62 11.54
C ASP A 79 9.99 0.52 11.96
N GLU A 80 10.09 1.69 11.33
CA GLU A 80 9.18 2.82 11.57
C GLU A 80 7.72 2.45 11.26
N ILE A 81 7.49 1.81 10.10
CA ILE A 81 6.16 1.35 9.71
C ILE A 81 5.64 0.30 10.70
N HIS A 82 6.48 -0.65 11.10
CA HIS A 82 6.14 -1.68 12.07
C HIS A 82 5.70 -1.09 13.41
N GLN A 83 6.45 -0.11 13.95
CA GLN A 83 6.08 0.55 15.20
C GLN A 83 4.74 1.28 15.09
N LYS A 84 4.46 1.96 13.96
CA LYS A 84 3.15 2.58 13.73
C LYS A 84 2.03 1.54 13.74
N ILE A 85 2.19 0.42 13.03
CA ILE A 85 1.21 -0.67 13.03
C ILE A 85 0.93 -1.16 14.46
N ILE A 86 1.97 -1.48 15.23
CA ILE A 86 1.83 -1.99 16.60
C ILE A 86 1.10 -0.97 17.50
N SER A 87 1.41 0.32 17.37
CA SER A 87 0.76 1.37 18.16
C SER A 87 -0.76 1.44 17.94
N HIS A 88 -1.24 1.11 16.74
CA HIS A 88 -2.68 1.07 16.43
C HIS A 88 -3.38 -0.21 16.90
N LEU A 89 -2.63 -1.31 17.08
CA LEU A 89 -3.18 -2.61 17.47
C LEU A 89 -3.09 -2.90 18.98
N THR A 90 -2.30 -2.12 19.74
CA THR A 90 -2.03 -2.39 21.17
C THR A 90 -3.25 -2.14 22.08
N PHE A 91 -4.37 -1.62 21.55
CA PHE A 91 -5.60 -1.33 22.31
C PHE A 91 -6.82 -2.18 21.91
N ILE A 92 -6.60 -3.25 21.12
CA ILE A 92 -7.64 -4.21 20.73
C ILE A 92 -7.62 -5.42 21.67
#